data_AF-A0A0C2FU81-F1
#
_entry.id   AF-A0A0C2FU81-F1
#
_cell.length_a   1.000
_cell.length_b   1.000
_cell.length_c   1.000
_cell.angle_alpha   90.00
_cell.angle_beta   90.00
_cell.angle_gamma   90.00
#
_symmetry.space_group_name_H-M   'P 1'
#
loop_
_entity.id
_entity.type
_entity.pdbx_description
1 polymer ?
#
loop_
_entity_poly.entity_id
_entity_poly.type
_entity_poly.pdbx_seq_one_letter_code
_entity_poly.pdbx_strand_id
1 'polypeptide(L)'
;MVNMIATMRDSDNTVTYLMLFFIKANSNGLSNECISCYRDVARARDEETETLITADLQQCAIDDDRLFAYLVPYVFQRLDVEAGASASVFNVVCSHIDAHQIMQLIGEIVRENVTLFRKDSFAQIVAASLDWPTTTQWAFWHLVHAEGIPGEWLIQLLPKLKSSQHAEAAANLLLMLKRADRDPNMNMLRALFSRTPSAEDTFTIDCIKILIEDPSTCKRVSDNVGNLLKKQMAAGDLHMGGGTKGASKKGPQKLSMEQVLAHLEQFTQLCLMKGKKSAEQIFSNATVLEAFSEAEKNDKVAPLRSKFAQLFAVVNILRAESGDKEQSSRTLRGNRGSSASTSMSKANRHKDEDKD
;
A
#
# COMPACT_ATOMS: atom_id res chain seq x y z
N MET A 1 -7.07 45.46 15.12
CA MET A 1 -8.21 44.56 14.83
C MET A 1 -7.88 43.12 15.23
N VAL A 2 -6.79 42.54 14.75
CA VAL A 2 -6.34 41.17 15.12
C VAL A 2 -6.28 40.93 16.64
N ASN A 3 -5.56 41.77 17.41
CA ASN A 3 -5.47 41.61 18.87
C ASN A 3 -6.84 41.67 19.57
N MET A 4 -7.78 42.45 19.04
CA MET A 4 -9.14 42.49 19.59
C MET A 4 -9.86 41.16 19.37
N ILE A 5 -9.76 40.58 18.17
CA ILE A 5 -10.32 39.26 17.85
C ILE A 5 -9.67 38.17 18.70
N ALA A 6 -8.35 38.23 18.89
CA ALA A 6 -7.61 37.32 19.77
C ALA A 6 -8.13 37.38 21.22
N THR A 7 -8.34 38.58 21.78
CA THR A 7 -8.92 38.76 23.12
C THR A 7 -10.38 38.32 23.19
N MET A 8 -11.17 38.53 22.12
CA MET A 8 -12.53 38.01 22.06
C MET A 8 -12.55 36.48 22.08
N ARG A 9 -11.61 35.84 21.38
CA ARG A 9 -11.45 34.39 21.38
C ARG A 9 -11.13 33.82 22.76
N ASP A 10 -10.37 34.53 23.60
CA ASP A 10 -10.12 34.10 24.99
C ASP A 10 -11.41 34.04 25.84
N SER A 11 -12.43 34.81 25.45
CA SER A 11 -13.73 34.83 26.14
C SER A 11 -14.75 33.90 25.50
N ASP A 12 -14.65 33.65 24.19
CA ASP A 12 -15.63 32.89 23.43
C ASP A 12 -14.96 32.09 22.29
N ASN A 13 -15.06 30.75 22.39
CA ASN A 13 -14.50 29.81 21.43
C ASN A 13 -15.29 29.72 20.11
N THR A 14 -16.31 30.55 19.91
CA THR A 14 -17.04 30.62 18.63
C THR A 14 -16.47 31.62 17.64
N VAL A 15 -15.75 32.62 18.15
CA VAL A 15 -15.35 33.82 17.41
C VAL A 15 -14.56 33.48 16.15
N THR A 16 -13.58 32.58 16.24
CA THR A 16 -12.63 32.32 15.13
C THR A 16 -13.16 31.32 14.11
N TYR A 17 -13.99 30.34 14.48
CA TYR A 17 -14.68 29.52 13.47
C TYR A 17 -15.79 30.32 12.76
N LEU A 18 -16.47 31.24 13.45
CA LEU A 18 -17.41 32.17 12.82
C LEU A 18 -16.68 33.14 11.89
N MET A 19 -15.47 33.57 12.24
CA MET A 19 -14.60 34.32 11.34
C MET A 19 -14.34 33.51 10.05
N LEU A 20 -13.96 32.23 10.14
CA LEU A 20 -13.81 31.36 8.95
C LEU A 20 -15.08 31.31 8.09
N PHE A 21 -16.25 31.20 8.72
CA PHE A 21 -17.54 31.25 8.02
C PHE A 21 -17.74 32.57 7.27
N PHE A 22 -17.52 33.72 7.92
CA PHE A 22 -17.65 35.02 7.28
C PHE A 22 -16.67 35.20 6.13
N ILE A 23 -15.43 34.72 6.26
CA ILE A 23 -14.44 34.80 5.19
C ILE A 23 -14.89 33.96 4.00
N LYS A 24 -15.35 32.72 4.25
CA LYS A 24 -15.87 31.83 3.19
C LYS A 24 -17.08 32.42 2.49
N ALA A 25 -18.05 32.97 3.23
CA ALA A 25 -19.27 33.56 2.69
C ALA A 25 -19.02 34.81 1.81
N ASN A 26 -17.95 35.55 2.09
CA ASN A 26 -17.60 36.80 1.38
C ASN A 26 -16.53 36.61 0.28
N SER A 27 -16.39 35.41 -0.30
CA SER A 27 -15.28 35.02 -1.18
C SER A 27 -15.25 35.69 -2.58
N ASN A 28 -15.97 36.78 -2.80
CA ASN A 28 -16.02 37.57 -4.04
C ASN A 28 -14.76 38.44 -4.33
N GLY A 29 -13.55 38.02 -3.90
CA GLY A 29 -12.28 38.64 -4.31
C GLY A 29 -11.30 39.02 -3.19
N LEU A 30 -11.75 39.18 -1.93
CA LEU A 30 -10.91 39.57 -0.78
C LEU A 30 -10.38 38.38 0.06
N SER A 31 -10.66 37.16 -0.38
CA SER A 31 -10.48 35.93 0.42
C SER A 31 -9.06 35.68 0.93
N ASN A 32 -8.01 36.11 0.21
CA ASN A 32 -6.62 35.82 0.59
C ASN A 32 -6.09 36.75 1.69
N GLU A 33 -6.47 38.04 1.67
CA GLU A 33 -6.13 38.97 2.76
C GLU A 33 -6.89 38.57 4.03
N CYS A 34 -8.17 38.23 3.89
CA CYS A 34 -8.99 37.82 5.01
C CYS A 34 -8.53 36.50 5.67
N ILE A 35 -8.02 35.53 4.90
CA ILE A 35 -7.45 34.30 5.51
C ILE A 35 -6.10 34.57 6.20
N SER A 36 -5.31 35.56 5.74
CA SER A 36 -4.10 35.96 6.47
C SER A 36 -4.43 36.54 7.85
N CYS A 37 -5.54 37.27 7.99
CA CYS A 37 -6.01 37.73 9.30
C CYS A 37 -6.30 36.58 10.26
N TYR A 38 -6.79 35.43 9.78
CA TYR A 38 -7.00 34.25 10.62
C TYR A 38 -5.67 33.70 11.17
N ARG A 39 -4.64 33.62 10.32
CA ARG A 39 -3.27 33.27 10.75
C ARG A 39 -2.69 34.29 11.73
N ASP A 40 -2.97 35.57 11.53
CA ASP A 40 -2.53 36.64 12.43
C ASP A 40 -3.16 36.52 13.82
N VAL A 41 -4.42 36.06 13.90
CA VAL A 41 -5.08 35.80 15.19
C VAL A 41 -4.38 34.69 15.95
N ALA A 42 -4.04 33.57 15.30
CA ALA A 42 -3.24 32.51 15.93
C ALA A 42 -1.88 33.05 16.42
N ARG A 43 -1.18 33.82 15.57
CA ARG A 43 0.10 34.44 15.95
C ARG A 43 -0.02 35.40 17.12
N ALA A 44 -1.09 36.20 17.20
CA ALA A 44 -1.33 37.12 18.30
C ALA A 44 -1.63 36.40 19.63
N ARG A 45 -1.95 35.10 19.57
CA ARG A 45 -2.22 34.22 20.72
C ARG A 45 -1.04 33.30 21.04
N ASP A 46 0.11 33.50 20.39
CA ASP A 46 1.30 32.65 20.50
C ASP A 46 1.00 31.15 20.24
N GLU A 47 0.04 30.85 19.35
CA GLU A 47 -0.34 29.48 18.98
C GLU A 47 -0.07 29.21 17.49
N GLU A 48 0.15 27.92 17.15
CA GLU A 48 0.26 27.51 15.75
C GLU A 48 -1.13 27.54 15.09
N THR A 49 -1.20 27.98 13.82
CA THR A 49 -2.46 28.03 13.07
C THR A 49 -3.20 26.69 13.08
N GLU A 50 -2.48 25.56 12.97
CA GLU A 50 -3.12 24.23 13.02
C GLU A 50 -3.77 23.92 14.36
N THR A 51 -3.23 24.45 15.47
CA THR A 51 -3.83 24.31 16.81
C THR A 51 -5.15 25.08 16.88
N LEU A 52 -5.19 26.31 16.33
CA LEU A 52 -6.42 27.09 16.25
C LEU A 52 -7.46 26.43 15.33
N ILE A 53 -7.06 25.93 14.15
CA ILE A 53 -7.95 25.19 13.24
C ILE A 53 -8.55 23.96 13.95
N THR A 54 -7.72 23.19 14.65
CA THR A 54 -8.16 21.99 15.37
C THR A 54 -9.23 22.34 16.39
N ALA A 55 -8.97 23.34 17.22
CA ALA A 55 -9.91 23.80 18.24
C ALA A 55 -11.20 24.38 17.63
N ASP A 56 -11.09 25.12 16.54
CA ASP A 56 -12.22 25.74 15.83
C ASP A 56 -13.13 24.70 15.19
N LEU A 57 -12.57 23.74 14.47
CA LEU A 57 -13.35 22.68 13.85
C LEU A 57 -14.01 21.79 14.90
N GLN A 58 -13.31 21.51 15.99
CA GLN A 58 -13.87 20.70 17.09
C GLN A 58 -15.04 21.42 17.75
N GLN A 59 -14.87 22.70 18.09
CA GLN A 59 -15.96 23.49 18.68
C GLN A 59 -17.13 23.65 17.70
N CYS A 60 -16.86 23.95 16.43
CA CYS A 60 -17.88 24.06 15.40
C CYS A 60 -18.67 22.75 15.23
N ALA A 61 -18.02 21.60 15.29
CA ALA A 61 -18.70 20.30 15.18
C ALA A 61 -19.64 20.02 16.36
N ILE A 62 -19.35 20.57 17.54
CA ILE A 62 -20.21 20.46 18.72
C ILE A 62 -21.41 21.42 18.59
N ASP A 63 -21.17 22.62 18.08
CA ASP A 63 -22.18 23.68 18.04
C ASP A 63 -23.13 23.55 16.82
N ASP A 64 -22.60 23.24 15.64
CA ASP A 64 -23.36 23.12 14.38
C ASP A 64 -22.64 22.19 13.38
N ASP A 65 -23.18 20.97 13.25
CA ASP A 65 -22.66 19.91 12.38
C ASP A 65 -22.69 20.30 10.89
N ARG A 66 -23.68 21.07 10.47
CA ARG A 66 -23.83 21.53 9.08
C ARG A 66 -22.82 22.60 8.74
N LEU A 67 -22.61 23.55 9.65
CA LEU A 67 -21.59 24.58 9.50
C LEU A 67 -20.20 23.95 9.49
N PHE A 68 -19.95 22.98 10.36
CA PHE A 68 -18.71 22.20 10.35
C PHE A 68 -18.45 21.56 8.97
N ALA A 69 -19.42 20.82 8.43
CA ALA A 69 -19.31 20.21 7.10
C ALA A 69 -19.10 21.25 5.97
N TYR A 70 -19.68 22.44 6.11
CA TYR A 70 -19.50 23.55 5.18
C TYR A 70 -18.10 24.15 5.23
N LEU A 71 -17.48 24.21 6.42
CA LEU A 71 -16.16 24.79 6.66
C LEU A 71 -15.01 23.84 6.33
N VAL A 72 -15.15 22.53 6.56
CA VAL A 72 -14.06 21.55 6.36
C VAL A 72 -13.41 21.65 4.97
N PRO A 73 -14.14 21.61 3.84
CA PRO A 73 -13.52 21.74 2.52
C PRO A 73 -12.78 23.06 2.34
N TYR A 74 -13.29 24.15 2.95
CA TYR A 74 -12.70 25.47 2.83
C TYR A 74 -11.40 25.62 3.61
N VAL A 75 -11.33 25.02 4.79
CA VAL A 75 -10.09 24.96 5.59
C VAL A 75 -9.00 24.26 4.77
N PHE A 76 -9.27 23.09 4.20
CA PHE A 76 -8.29 22.39 3.36
C PHE A 76 -7.97 23.12 2.04
N GLN A 77 -8.88 23.95 1.53
CA GLN A 77 -8.64 24.74 0.32
C GLN A 77 -7.76 25.98 0.57
N ARG A 78 -7.89 26.64 1.73
CA ARG A 78 -7.26 27.95 2.01
C ARG A 78 -6.13 27.91 3.05
N LEU A 79 -6.12 26.86 3.86
CA LEU A 79 -5.13 26.59 4.92
C LEU A 79 -4.51 25.21 4.65
N ASP A 80 -4.28 24.87 3.37
CA ASP A 80 -3.81 23.56 2.91
C ASP A 80 -2.46 23.15 3.51
N VAL A 81 -1.56 24.13 3.71
CA VAL A 81 -0.25 23.90 4.33
C VAL A 81 -0.41 23.45 5.77
N GLU A 82 -1.25 24.15 6.54
CA GLU A 82 -1.43 23.89 7.97
C GLU A 82 -2.36 22.69 8.22
N ALA A 83 -3.52 22.65 7.56
CA ALA A 83 -4.49 21.57 7.69
C ALA A 83 -4.01 20.26 7.08
N GLY A 84 -3.40 20.30 5.88
CA GLY A 84 -2.91 19.12 5.17
C GLY A 84 -1.66 18.49 5.80
N ALA A 85 -1.00 19.19 6.73
CA ALA A 85 0.15 18.67 7.48
C ALA A 85 -0.22 18.16 8.89
N SER A 86 -1.37 18.57 9.43
CA SER A 86 -1.71 18.32 10.84
C SER A 86 -2.58 17.08 11.03
N ALA A 87 -2.04 16.07 11.72
CA ALA A 87 -2.79 14.89 12.09
C ALA A 87 -3.97 15.22 13.03
N SER A 88 -3.84 16.27 13.85
CA SER A 88 -4.89 16.71 14.77
C SER A 88 -6.12 17.24 14.02
N VAL A 89 -5.90 18.02 12.95
CA VAL A 89 -6.98 18.50 12.10
C VAL A 89 -7.71 17.33 11.43
N PHE A 90 -6.97 16.38 10.85
CA PHE A 90 -7.58 15.17 10.28
C PHE A 90 -8.34 14.34 11.32
N ASN A 91 -7.82 14.20 12.54
CA ASN A 91 -8.48 13.47 13.62
C ASN A 91 -9.84 14.10 13.93
N VAL A 92 -9.89 15.41 14.18
CA VAL A 92 -11.15 16.12 14.45
C VAL A 92 -12.14 15.94 13.30
N VAL A 93 -11.68 16.11 12.05
CA VAL A 93 -12.54 15.93 10.89
C VAL A 93 -13.13 14.52 10.85
N CYS A 94 -12.29 13.50 10.97
CA CYS A 94 -12.70 12.10 10.88
C CYS A 94 -13.49 11.61 12.11
N SER A 95 -13.37 12.27 13.26
CA SER A 95 -14.08 11.92 14.48
C SER A 95 -15.49 12.50 14.55
N HIS A 96 -15.75 13.61 13.84
CA HIS A 96 -17.02 14.32 13.91
C HIS A 96 -17.85 14.24 12.62
N ILE A 97 -17.28 13.75 11.52
CA ILE A 97 -17.99 13.64 10.24
C ILE A 97 -18.95 12.43 10.23
N ASP A 98 -20.15 12.63 9.69
CA ASP A 98 -21.10 11.53 9.43
C ASP A 98 -20.97 10.96 8.00
N ALA A 99 -21.72 9.89 7.70
CA ALA A 99 -21.67 9.24 6.39
C ALA A 99 -22.13 10.15 5.23
N HIS A 100 -23.10 11.04 5.46
CA HIS A 100 -23.59 11.96 4.44
C HIS A 100 -22.55 13.04 4.15
N GLN A 101 -21.94 13.60 5.19
CA GLN A 101 -20.88 14.58 5.10
C GLN A 101 -19.61 14.00 4.47
N ILE A 102 -19.24 12.74 4.78
CA ILE A 102 -18.15 12.03 4.08
C ILE A 102 -18.45 11.98 2.58
N MET A 103 -19.66 11.56 2.18
CA MET A 103 -20.04 11.49 0.78
C MET A 103 -19.95 12.86 0.09
N GLN A 104 -20.37 13.93 0.76
CA GLN A 104 -20.26 15.30 0.24
C GLN A 104 -18.79 15.72 0.08
N LEU A 105 -17.95 15.49 1.10
CA LEU A 105 -16.52 15.82 1.04
C LEU A 105 -15.79 15.03 -0.04
N ILE A 106 -16.09 13.73 -0.20
CA ILE A 106 -15.62 12.92 -1.34
C ILE A 106 -16.06 13.55 -2.66
N GLY A 107 -17.29 14.04 -2.76
CA GLY A 107 -17.77 14.76 -3.94
C GLY A 107 -16.95 16.01 -4.25
N GLU A 108 -16.51 16.76 -3.24
CA GLU A 108 -15.62 17.91 -3.41
C GLU A 108 -14.21 17.50 -3.88
N ILE A 109 -13.68 16.39 -3.36
CA ILE A 109 -12.39 15.83 -3.81
C ILE A 109 -12.49 15.40 -5.29
N VAL A 110 -13.54 14.65 -5.65
CA VAL A 110 -13.75 14.14 -7.01
C VAL A 110 -13.94 15.25 -8.03
N ARG A 111 -14.55 16.38 -7.64
CA ARG A 111 -14.66 17.58 -8.48
C ARG A 111 -13.39 18.43 -8.51
N GLU A 112 -12.33 18.01 -7.82
CA GLU A 112 -11.06 18.71 -7.69
C GLU A 112 -11.20 20.10 -7.02
N ASN A 113 -12.25 20.30 -6.21
CA ASN A 113 -12.45 21.55 -5.47
C ASN A 113 -11.54 21.65 -4.24
N VAL A 114 -11.10 20.50 -3.72
CA VAL A 114 -10.26 20.38 -2.53
C VAL A 114 -9.27 19.23 -2.66
N THR A 115 -8.08 19.42 -2.11
CA THR A 115 -7.04 18.39 -1.94
C THR A 115 -6.73 18.32 -0.45
N LEU A 116 -6.77 17.13 0.14
CA LEU A 116 -6.59 16.96 1.58
C LEU A 116 -5.14 16.59 1.93
N PHE A 117 -4.56 15.65 1.20
CA PHE A 117 -3.30 15.02 1.58
C PHE A 117 -2.10 15.62 0.87
N ARG A 118 -0.99 15.69 1.60
CA ARG A 118 0.31 16.09 1.04
C ARG A 118 1.32 14.97 1.17
N LYS A 119 2.16 14.81 0.17
CA LYS A 119 3.16 13.72 0.12
C LYS A 119 4.16 13.75 1.28
N ASP A 120 4.53 14.96 1.70
CA ASP A 120 5.52 15.22 2.76
C ASP A 120 5.00 14.90 4.17
N SER A 121 3.70 15.08 4.42
CA SER A 121 3.07 14.83 5.73
C SER A 121 2.31 13.51 5.83
N PHE A 122 1.89 12.92 4.70
CA PHE A 122 0.97 11.78 4.68
C PHE A 122 1.40 10.60 5.57
N ALA A 123 2.68 10.21 5.48
CA ALA A 123 3.18 9.09 6.27
C ALA A 123 3.13 9.36 7.78
N GLN A 124 3.31 10.61 8.22
CA GLN A 124 3.18 10.99 9.62
C GLN A 124 1.72 10.94 10.08
N ILE A 125 0.80 11.42 9.25
CA ILE A 125 -0.64 11.41 9.57
C ILE A 125 -1.16 9.99 9.68
N VAL A 126 -0.82 9.10 8.72
CA VAL A 126 -1.20 7.68 8.79
C VAL A 126 -0.59 7.01 10.03
N ALA A 127 0.65 7.36 10.42
CA ALA A 127 1.25 6.82 11.64
C ALA A 127 0.47 7.25 12.90
N ALA A 128 0.05 8.51 12.98
CA ALA A 128 -0.78 9.01 14.07
C ALA A 128 -2.18 8.39 14.06
N SER A 129 -2.73 8.10 12.88
CA SER A 129 -4.07 7.53 12.75
C SER A 129 -4.18 6.08 13.24
N LEU A 130 -3.06 5.36 13.39
CA LEU A 130 -3.07 3.97 13.88
C LEU A 130 -3.64 3.83 15.29
N ASP A 131 -3.57 4.91 16.09
CA ASP A 131 -4.08 4.95 17.46
C ASP A 131 -5.49 5.57 17.57
N TRP A 132 -6.10 5.96 16.44
CA TRP A 132 -7.45 6.53 16.43
C TRP A 132 -8.52 5.45 16.61
N PRO A 133 -9.73 5.81 17.08
CA PRO A 133 -10.86 4.89 17.11
C PRO A 133 -11.18 4.31 15.74
N THR A 134 -11.67 3.07 15.70
CA THR A 134 -12.00 2.33 14.46
C THR A 134 -12.82 3.16 13.47
N THR A 135 -13.90 3.81 13.90
CA THR A 135 -14.76 4.62 13.03
C THR A 135 -14.03 5.82 12.44
N THR A 136 -13.18 6.48 13.23
CA THR A 136 -12.32 7.58 12.78
C THR A 136 -11.30 7.10 11.76
N GLN A 137 -10.68 5.93 11.98
CA GLN A 137 -9.78 5.32 10.98
C GLN A 137 -10.53 5.01 9.67
N TRP A 138 -11.75 4.47 9.74
CA TRP A 138 -12.55 4.21 8.54
C TRP A 138 -12.89 5.49 7.78
N ALA A 139 -13.32 6.55 8.47
CA ALA A 139 -13.58 7.84 7.84
C ALA A 139 -12.31 8.37 7.15
N PHE A 140 -11.16 8.34 7.84
CA PHE A 140 -9.88 8.72 7.29
C PHE A 140 -9.54 7.95 6.00
N TRP A 141 -9.63 6.62 6.03
CA TRP A 141 -9.30 5.79 4.86
C TRP A 141 -10.26 6.00 3.68
N HIS A 142 -11.55 6.30 3.92
CA HIS A 142 -12.45 6.69 2.83
C HIS A 142 -11.95 7.94 2.10
N LEU A 143 -11.44 8.94 2.83
CA LEU A 143 -10.86 10.14 2.24
C LEU A 143 -9.56 9.82 1.48
N VAL A 144 -8.70 8.95 2.03
CA VAL A 144 -7.48 8.48 1.34
C VAL A 144 -7.80 7.80 0.01
N HIS A 145 -8.83 6.94 -0.02
CA HIS A 145 -9.26 6.29 -1.26
C HIS A 145 -9.87 7.28 -2.25
N ALA A 146 -10.63 8.27 -1.77
CA ALA A 146 -11.25 9.28 -2.62
C ALA A 146 -10.24 10.16 -3.35
N GLU A 147 -9.12 10.50 -2.68
CA GLU A 147 -8.05 11.29 -3.29
C GLU A 147 -7.12 10.47 -4.20
N GLY A 148 -7.27 9.13 -4.21
CA GLY A 148 -6.47 8.25 -5.07
C GLY A 148 -5.00 8.20 -4.67
N ILE A 149 -4.70 8.26 -3.38
CA ILE A 149 -3.33 8.27 -2.88
C ILE A 149 -2.56 7.04 -3.36
N PRO A 150 -1.39 7.19 -3.98
CA PRO A 150 -0.62 6.06 -4.48
C PRO A 150 0.02 5.27 -3.32
N GLY A 151 0.00 3.94 -3.43
CA GLY A 151 0.53 3.05 -2.40
C GLY A 151 2.01 3.29 -2.07
N GLU A 152 2.79 3.89 -2.98
CA GLU A 152 4.18 4.24 -2.78
C GLU A 152 4.41 5.22 -1.62
N TRP A 153 3.42 6.05 -1.28
CA TRP A 153 3.52 6.97 -0.14
C TRP A 153 3.54 6.23 1.21
N LEU A 154 3.11 4.96 1.22
CA LEU A 154 2.99 4.13 2.44
C LEU A 154 4.19 3.20 2.65
N ILE A 155 5.16 3.16 1.73
CA ILE A 155 6.30 2.22 1.80
C ILE A 155 7.04 2.29 3.14
N GLN A 156 7.22 3.49 3.70
CA GLN A 156 7.93 3.66 4.98
C GLN A 156 7.16 3.16 6.20
N LEU A 157 5.85 2.95 6.07
CA LEU A 157 4.97 2.49 7.15
C LEU A 157 4.78 0.97 7.16
N LEU A 158 4.88 0.31 6.00
CA LEU A 158 4.66 -1.14 5.87
C LEU A 158 5.46 -1.98 6.85
N PRO A 159 6.76 -1.71 7.14
CA PRO A 159 7.51 -2.50 8.11
C PRO A 159 7.03 -2.33 9.56
N LYS A 160 6.39 -1.19 9.88
CA LYS A 160 5.95 -0.82 11.24
C LYS A 160 4.54 -1.30 11.55
N LEU A 161 3.73 -1.58 10.53
CA LEU A 161 2.35 -1.98 10.70
C LEU A 161 2.25 -3.36 11.37
N LYS A 162 1.42 -3.53 12.38
CA LYS A 162 1.11 -4.84 12.97
C LYS A 162 -0.33 -5.16 12.64
N SER A 163 -0.60 -6.12 11.77
CA SER A 163 -1.94 -6.33 11.21
C SER A 163 -3.00 -6.65 12.27
N SER A 164 -2.61 -7.34 13.34
CA SER A 164 -3.49 -7.62 14.49
C SER A 164 -3.82 -6.39 15.35
N GLN A 165 -2.96 -5.36 15.35
CA GLN A 165 -3.16 -4.12 16.13
C GLN A 165 -3.72 -2.99 15.25
N HIS A 166 -3.44 -3.02 13.95
CA HIS A 166 -3.78 -1.98 12.98
C HIS A 166 -4.64 -2.56 11.86
N ALA A 167 -5.75 -3.22 12.22
CA ALA A 167 -6.57 -3.98 11.30
C ALA A 167 -7.20 -3.11 10.20
N GLU A 168 -7.64 -1.90 10.55
CA GLU A 168 -8.24 -0.92 9.64
C GLU A 168 -7.23 -0.47 8.57
N ALA A 169 -6.02 -0.08 8.99
CA ALA A 169 -4.95 0.28 8.07
C ALA A 169 -4.49 -0.90 7.21
N ALA A 170 -4.36 -2.10 7.79
CA ALA A 170 -4.02 -3.30 7.03
C ALA A 170 -5.08 -3.64 5.97
N ALA A 171 -6.36 -3.63 6.31
CA ALA A 171 -7.44 -3.89 5.38
C ALA A 171 -7.45 -2.89 4.22
N ASN A 172 -7.29 -1.60 4.52
CA ASN A 172 -7.28 -0.55 3.49
C ASN A 172 -6.05 -0.64 2.59
N LEU A 173 -4.87 -0.97 3.13
CA LEU A 173 -3.67 -1.23 2.33
C LEU A 173 -3.85 -2.41 1.36
N LEU A 174 -4.51 -3.49 1.77
CA LEU A 174 -4.84 -4.60 0.87
C LEU A 174 -5.77 -4.14 -0.26
N LEU A 175 -6.78 -3.33 0.05
CA LEU A 175 -7.69 -2.76 -0.96
C LEU A 175 -6.96 -1.82 -1.93
N MET A 176 -6.04 -0.99 -1.44
CA MET A 176 -5.20 -0.12 -2.28
C MET A 176 -4.34 -0.94 -3.23
N LEU A 177 -3.65 -1.98 -2.73
CA LEU A 177 -2.83 -2.87 -3.56
C LEU A 177 -3.66 -3.63 -4.59
N LYS A 178 -4.87 -4.06 -4.23
CA LYS A 178 -5.79 -4.78 -5.12
C LYS A 178 -6.29 -3.92 -6.28
N ARG A 179 -6.37 -2.60 -6.07
CA ARG A 179 -6.79 -1.61 -7.08
C ARG A 179 -5.61 -0.86 -7.70
N ALA A 180 -4.37 -1.27 -7.40
CA ALA A 180 -3.21 -0.56 -7.89
C ALA A 180 -3.04 -0.79 -9.40
N ASP A 181 -3.14 0.29 -10.17
CA ASP A 181 -2.85 0.28 -11.61
C ASP A 181 -1.35 0.30 -11.92
N ARG A 182 -0.50 0.42 -10.88
CA ARG A 182 0.96 0.49 -11.00
C ARG A 182 1.60 -0.80 -10.53
N ASP A 183 2.59 -1.24 -11.29
CA ASP A 183 3.40 -2.38 -10.93
C ASP A 183 4.12 -2.18 -9.59
N PRO A 184 4.18 -3.21 -8.73
CA PRO A 184 4.93 -3.12 -7.48
C PRO A 184 6.42 -2.92 -7.76
N ASN A 185 6.98 -1.84 -7.20
CA ASN A 185 8.41 -1.59 -7.29
C ASN A 185 9.20 -2.40 -6.23
N MET A 186 10.52 -2.51 -6.44
CA MET A 186 11.41 -3.25 -5.54
C MET A 186 11.38 -2.73 -4.08
N ASN A 187 11.18 -1.42 -3.89
CA ASN A 187 11.15 -0.82 -2.55
C ASN A 187 9.91 -1.25 -1.76
N MET A 188 8.76 -1.35 -2.44
CA MET A 188 7.51 -1.88 -1.87
C MET A 188 7.72 -3.33 -1.40
N LEU A 189 8.24 -4.20 -2.27
CA LEU A 189 8.51 -5.60 -1.90
C LEU A 189 9.51 -5.69 -0.76
N ARG A 190 10.61 -4.93 -0.82
CA ARG A 190 11.59 -4.86 0.28
C ARG A 190 10.92 -4.46 1.59
N ALA A 191 10.03 -3.47 1.58
CA ALA A 191 9.33 -3.02 2.78
C ALA A 191 8.37 -4.08 3.33
N LEU A 192 7.62 -4.77 2.46
CA LEU A 192 6.75 -5.89 2.85
C LEU A 192 7.55 -7.03 3.50
N PHE A 193 8.64 -7.47 2.87
CA PHE A 193 9.50 -8.52 3.43
C PHE A 193 10.27 -8.09 4.68
N SER A 194 10.43 -6.78 4.93
CA SER A 194 11.10 -6.26 6.13
C SER A 194 10.27 -6.42 7.39
N ARG A 195 8.97 -6.71 7.26
CA ARG A 195 8.08 -7.03 8.38
C ARG A 195 8.59 -8.28 9.11
N THR A 196 8.36 -8.33 10.42
CA THR A 196 8.70 -9.52 11.21
C THR A 196 7.78 -10.68 10.84
N PRO A 197 8.29 -11.83 10.38
CA PRO A 197 7.46 -12.99 10.07
C PRO A 197 6.74 -13.50 11.32
N SER A 198 5.45 -13.83 11.19
CA SER A 198 4.63 -14.41 12.26
C SER A 198 3.56 -15.31 11.65
N ALA A 199 3.32 -16.47 12.27
CA ALA A 199 2.27 -17.38 11.83
C ALA A 199 0.85 -16.77 11.96
N GLU A 200 0.68 -15.82 12.88
CA GLU A 200 -0.59 -15.12 13.12
C GLU A 200 -0.77 -13.89 12.21
N ASP A 201 0.31 -13.44 11.56
CA ASP A 201 0.28 -12.28 10.66
C ASP A 201 0.41 -12.73 9.20
N THR A 202 -0.72 -12.76 8.49
CA THR A 202 -0.75 -13.13 7.06
C THR A 202 -0.63 -11.94 6.12
N PHE A 203 -0.52 -10.71 6.64
CA PHE A 203 -0.63 -9.50 5.83
C PHE A 203 0.39 -9.46 4.68
N THR A 204 1.66 -9.77 4.95
CA THR A 204 2.71 -9.82 3.92
C THR A 204 2.35 -10.82 2.82
N ILE A 205 1.81 -11.98 3.19
CA ILE A 205 1.43 -13.05 2.27
C ILE A 205 0.25 -12.62 1.42
N ASP A 206 -0.76 -11.99 2.03
CA ASP A 206 -1.93 -11.47 1.33
C ASP A 206 -1.54 -10.35 0.34
N CYS A 207 -0.63 -9.45 0.72
CA CYS A 207 -0.06 -8.46 -0.19
C CYS A 207 0.64 -9.13 -1.38
N ILE A 208 1.57 -10.07 -1.13
CA ILE A 208 2.30 -10.76 -2.21
C ILE A 208 1.32 -11.49 -3.14
N LYS A 209 0.32 -12.15 -2.56
CA LYS A 209 -0.69 -12.89 -3.31
C LYS A 209 -1.48 -11.97 -4.24
N ILE A 210 -1.91 -10.80 -3.76
CA ILE A 210 -2.57 -9.77 -4.60
C ILE A 210 -1.64 -9.34 -5.74
N LEU A 211 -0.38 -9.06 -5.41
CA LEU A 211 0.61 -8.55 -6.37
C LEU A 211 0.97 -9.55 -7.49
N ILE A 212 0.63 -10.83 -7.35
CA ILE A 212 0.90 -11.86 -8.36
C ILE A 212 -0.37 -12.41 -9.03
N GLU A 213 -1.53 -11.82 -8.78
CA GLU A 213 -2.77 -12.28 -9.41
C GLU A 213 -2.77 -12.08 -10.93
N ASP A 214 -2.17 -11.00 -11.41
CA ASP A 214 -1.95 -10.76 -12.83
C ASP A 214 -0.63 -11.42 -13.29
N PRO A 215 -0.63 -12.23 -14.36
CA PRO A 215 0.60 -12.78 -14.94
C PRO A 215 1.69 -11.75 -15.24
N SER A 216 1.32 -10.52 -15.63
CA SER A 216 2.28 -9.47 -15.97
C SER A 216 3.09 -8.99 -14.75
N THR A 217 2.41 -8.80 -13.62
CA THR A 217 3.00 -8.40 -12.34
C THR A 217 3.68 -9.58 -11.66
N CYS A 218 3.12 -10.79 -11.77
CA CYS A 218 3.67 -12.02 -11.21
C CYS A 218 5.13 -12.24 -11.62
N LYS A 219 5.46 -12.14 -12.91
CA LYS A 219 6.84 -12.29 -13.39
C LYS A 219 7.78 -11.29 -12.70
N ARG A 220 7.38 -10.02 -12.65
CA ARG A 220 8.19 -8.93 -12.08
C ARG A 220 8.38 -9.06 -10.58
N VAL A 221 7.31 -9.42 -9.85
CA VAL A 221 7.38 -9.70 -8.40
C VAL A 221 8.34 -10.85 -8.15
N SER A 222 8.26 -11.92 -8.95
CA SER A 222 9.14 -13.08 -8.85
C SER A 222 10.61 -12.73 -9.12
N ASP A 223 10.88 -11.98 -10.19
CA ASP A 223 12.22 -11.47 -10.49
C ASP A 223 12.76 -10.62 -9.34
N ASN A 224 11.91 -9.75 -8.77
CA ASN A 224 12.29 -8.92 -7.63
C ASN A 224 12.59 -9.75 -6.37
N VAL A 225 11.81 -10.81 -6.10
CA VAL A 225 12.06 -11.76 -4.99
C VAL A 225 13.41 -12.45 -5.17
N GLY A 226 13.69 -12.99 -6.37
CA GLY A 226 14.97 -13.63 -6.66
C GLY A 226 16.14 -12.66 -6.49
N ASN A 227 16.00 -11.44 -7.00
CA ASN A 227 16.99 -10.38 -6.85
C ASN A 227 17.21 -9.95 -5.39
N LEU A 228 16.15 -9.92 -4.56
CA LEU A 228 16.29 -9.68 -3.13
C LEU A 228 17.12 -10.76 -2.46
N LEU A 229 16.84 -12.05 -2.73
CA LEU A 229 17.62 -13.16 -2.19
C LEU A 229 19.10 -13.06 -2.58
N LYS A 230 19.40 -12.89 -3.88
CA LYS A 230 20.78 -12.70 -4.38
C LYS A 230 21.48 -11.52 -3.71
N LYS A 231 20.78 -10.39 -3.57
CA LYS A 231 21.34 -9.19 -2.92
C LYS A 231 21.67 -9.43 -1.44
N GLN A 232 20.81 -10.11 -0.68
CA GLN A 232 21.10 -10.39 0.73
C GLN A 232 22.23 -11.40 0.90
N MET A 233 22.31 -12.40 0.01
CA MET A 233 23.44 -13.33 -0.01
C MET A 233 24.77 -12.61 -0.27
N ALA A 234 24.81 -11.76 -1.31
CA ALA A 234 26.01 -11.00 -1.66
C ALA A 234 26.44 -10.01 -0.56
N ALA A 235 25.47 -9.40 0.13
CA ALA A 235 25.72 -8.48 1.24
C ALA A 235 26.12 -9.19 2.54
N GLY A 236 25.97 -10.51 2.64
CA GLY A 236 26.18 -11.27 3.88
C GLY A 236 25.09 -11.05 4.93
N ASP A 237 23.97 -10.44 4.57
CA ASP A 237 22.83 -10.15 5.44
C ASP A 237 21.93 -11.38 5.58
N LEU A 238 22.49 -12.46 6.10
CA LEU A 238 21.84 -13.77 6.09
C LEU A 238 20.80 -13.89 7.20
N HIS A 239 21.21 -13.58 8.43
CA HIS A 239 20.39 -13.80 9.61
C HIS A 239 19.62 -12.55 10.01
N MET A 240 18.43 -12.77 10.58
CA MET A 240 17.74 -11.76 11.35
C MET A 240 18.68 -11.22 12.42
N GLY A 241 18.85 -9.90 12.47
CA GLY A 241 19.77 -9.26 13.40
C GLY A 241 19.54 -9.77 14.83
N GLY A 242 20.48 -10.56 15.33
CA GLY A 242 20.53 -10.94 16.73
C GLY A 242 20.77 -9.68 17.53
N GLY A 243 19.72 -9.14 18.15
CA GLY A 243 19.88 -8.09 19.14
C GLY A 243 20.76 -8.62 20.26
N THR A 244 22.03 -8.23 20.30
CA THR A 244 22.73 -8.10 21.57
C THR A 244 21.83 -7.24 22.45
N LYS A 245 21.32 -7.82 23.54
CA LYS A 245 20.55 -7.13 24.58
C LYS A 245 21.26 -5.80 24.90
N GLY A 246 20.67 -4.67 24.53
CA GLY A 246 21.18 -3.37 24.98
C GLY A 246 21.22 -2.19 24.00
N ALA A 247 20.67 -2.28 22.77
CA ALA A 247 20.64 -1.10 21.89
C ALA A 247 19.28 -0.90 21.21
N SER A 248 18.50 0.02 21.75
CA SER A 248 17.38 0.68 21.08
C SER A 248 17.91 1.48 19.88
N LYS A 249 18.11 0.84 18.72
CA LYS A 249 18.54 1.55 17.51
C LYS A 249 17.36 1.85 16.59
N LYS A 250 16.97 3.13 16.63
CA LYS A 250 16.13 3.89 15.69
C LYS A 250 16.75 3.90 14.27
N GLY A 251 16.90 2.74 13.64
CA GLY A 251 17.34 2.61 12.25
C GLY A 251 16.31 1.79 11.45
N PRO A 252 16.20 2.00 10.12
CA PRO A 252 15.36 1.16 9.28
C PRO A 252 15.81 -0.30 9.41
N GLN A 253 14.88 -1.18 9.76
CA GLN A 253 15.15 -2.61 9.94
C GLN A 253 15.79 -3.16 8.65
N LYS A 254 17.02 -3.65 8.74
CA LYS A 254 17.76 -4.16 7.58
C LYS A 254 17.17 -5.51 7.19
N LEU A 255 16.55 -5.59 6.01
CA LEU A 255 16.03 -6.85 5.47
C LEU A 255 17.13 -7.91 5.39
N SER A 256 16.95 -9.06 6.03
CA SER A 256 17.85 -10.23 5.91
C SER A 256 17.32 -11.29 4.94
N MET A 257 18.18 -12.22 4.51
CA MET A 257 17.79 -13.37 3.70
C MET A 257 16.82 -14.28 4.47
N GLU A 258 17.06 -14.50 5.76
CA GLU A 258 16.19 -15.27 6.64
C GLU A 258 14.76 -14.73 6.69
N GLN A 259 14.56 -13.41 6.67
CA GLN A 259 13.22 -12.82 6.58
C GLN A 259 12.51 -13.17 5.29
N VAL A 260 13.22 -13.02 4.16
CA VAL A 260 12.64 -13.33 2.85
C VAL A 260 12.26 -14.81 2.80
N LEU A 261 13.15 -15.71 3.24
CA LEU A 261 12.89 -17.15 3.26
C LEU A 261 11.72 -17.52 4.19
N ALA A 262 11.62 -16.91 5.36
CA ALA A 262 10.52 -17.17 6.29
C ALA A 262 9.15 -16.76 5.69
N HIS A 263 9.07 -15.58 5.07
CA HIS A 263 7.85 -15.15 4.37
C HIS A 263 7.54 -16.04 3.16
N LEU A 264 8.55 -16.49 2.42
CA LEU A 264 8.34 -17.43 1.30
C LEU A 264 7.86 -18.81 1.78
N GLU A 265 8.38 -19.32 2.89
CA GLU A 265 7.90 -20.57 3.49
C GLU A 265 6.44 -20.45 3.93
N GLN A 266 6.07 -19.37 4.63
CA GLN A 266 4.68 -19.10 4.99
C GLN A 266 3.80 -18.95 3.73
N PHE A 267 4.31 -18.31 2.68
CA PHE A 267 3.64 -18.20 1.39
C PHE A 267 3.37 -19.59 0.78
N THR A 268 4.34 -20.51 0.80
CA THR A 268 4.13 -21.89 0.32
C THR A 268 3.01 -22.59 1.09
N GLN A 269 3.01 -22.52 2.41
CA GLN A 269 2.02 -23.17 3.27
C GLN A 269 0.60 -22.64 3.02
N LEU A 270 0.45 -21.33 2.83
CA LEU A 270 -0.85 -20.69 2.67
C LEU A 270 -1.40 -20.70 1.24
N CYS A 271 -0.52 -20.67 0.23
CA CYS A 271 -0.91 -20.45 -1.16
C CYS A 271 -0.70 -21.67 -2.09
N LEU A 272 0.37 -22.45 -1.92
CA LEU A 272 0.63 -23.63 -2.77
C LEU A 272 -0.23 -24.83 -2.33
N MET A 273 -0.36 -25.07 -1.03
CA MET A 273 -1.17 -26.18 -0.51
C MET A 273 -2.67 -26.07 -0.87
N LYS A 274 -3.11 -24.94 -1.41
CA LYS A 274 -4.49 -24.68 -1.88
C LYS A 274 -4.67 -24.86 -3.39
N GLY A 275 -3.66 -25.37 -4.12
CA GLY A 275 -3.77 -25.73 -5.54
C GLY A 275 -3.90 -24.53 -6.51
N LYS A 276 -3.38 -23.35 -6.14
CA LYS A 276 -3.45 -22.15 -6.99
C LYS A 276 -2.21 -22.02 -7.86
N LYS A 277 -2.41 -22.09 -9.19
CA LYS A 277 -1.35 -22.00 -10.21
C LYS A 277 -0.45 -20.75 -10.12
N SER A 278 -0.95 -19.61 -9.64
CA SER A 278 -0.15 -18.38 -9.54
C SER A 278 0.92 -18.43 -8.45
N ALA A 279 0.71 -19.22 -7.39
CA ALA A 279 1.71 -19.39 -6.35
C ALA A 279 2.91 -20.23 -6.82
N GLU A 280 2.66 -21.20 -7.71
CA GLU A 280 3.72 -22.01 -8.36
C GLU A 280 4.58 -21.14 -9.28
N GLN A 281 3.98 -20.17 -9.97
CA GLN A 281 4.68 -19.29 -10.90
C GLN A 281 5.82 -18.50 -10.27
N ILE A 282 5.72 -18.12 -8.98
CA ILE A 282 6.84 -17.48 -8.26
C ILE A 282 8.05 -18.41 -8.22
N PHE A 283 7.84 -19.67 -7.86
CA PHE A 283 8.93 -20.62 -7.64
C PHE A 283 9.42 -21.27 -8.94
N SER A 284 8.64 -21.20 -10.01
CA SER A 284 9.07 -21.57 -11.37
C SER A 284 9.81 -20.43 -12.09
N ASN A 285 9.91 -19.23 -11.51
CA ASN A 285 10.64 -18.11 -12.10
C ASN A 285 12.16 -18.37 -12.11
N ALA A 286 12.81 -18.13 -13.25
CA ALA A 286 14.24 -18.37 -13.45
C ALA A 286 15.13 -17.64 -12.43
N THR A 287 14.84 -16.37 -12.15
CA THR A 287 15.61 -15.55 -11.19
C THR A 287 15.53 -16.11 -9.77
N VAL A 288 14.35 -16.63 -9.38
CA VAL A 288 14.15 -17.31 -8.09
C VAL A 288 14.92 -18.63 -8.07
N LEU A 289 14.76 -19.47 -9.09
CA LEU A 289 15.44 -20.76 -9.19
C LEU A 289 16.98 -20.63 -9.14
N GLU A 290 17.53 -19.64 -9.83
CA GLU A 290 18.95 -19.31 -9.77
C GLU A 290 19.38 -18.87 -8.36
N ALA A 291 18.59 -18.02 -7.68
CA ALA A 291 18.89 -17.59 -6.32
C ALA A 291 18.94 -18.77 -5.34
N PHE A 292 18.03 -19.73 -5.48
CA PHE A 292 18.05 -20.96 -4.68
C PHE A 292 19.24 -21.86 -5.05
N SER A 293 19.61 -21.98 -6.34
CA SER A 293 20.79 -22.76 -6.75
C SER A 293 22.12 -22.15 -6.24
N GLU A 294 22.23 -20.81 -6.24
CA GLU A 294 23.36 -20.10 -5.65
C GLU A 294 23.42 -20.31 -4.13
N ALA A 295 22.26 -20.26 -3.46
CA ALA A 295 22.14 -20.54 -2.03
C ALA A 295 22.57 -21.98 -1.66
N GLU A 296 22.23 -22.97 -2.49
CA GLU A 296 22.63 -24.37 -2.32
C GLU A 296 24.15 -24.57 -2.32
N LYS A 297 24.86 -23.76 -3.11
CA LYS A 297 26.33 -23.80 -3.24
C LYS A 297 27.07 -22.94 -2.22
N ASN A 298 26.37 -22.11 -1.47
CA ASN A 298 26.97 -21.17 -0.53
C ASN A 298 26.98 -21.75 0.89
N ASP A 299 28.17 -22.09 1.39
CA ASP A 299 28.35 -22.68 2.72
C ASP A 299 27.83 -21.79 3.85
N LYS A 300 27.90 -20.46 3.68
CA LYS A 300 27.38 -19.50 4.68
C LYS A 300 25.86 -19.58 4.83
N VAL A 301 25.16 -20.04 3.79
CA VAL A 301 23.69 -20.17 3.78
C VAL A 301 23.25 -21.54 4.31
N ALA A 302 24.18 -22.49 4.54
CA ALA A 302 23.85 -23.84 5.03
C ALA A 302 22.94 -23.87 6.27
N PRO A 303 23.11 -23.02 7.31
CA PRO A 303 22.18 -22.98 8.44
C PRO A 303 20.75 -22.61 8.04
N LEU A 304 20.58 -21.68 7.09
CA LEU A 304 19.28 -21.29 6.56
C LEU A 304 18.67 -22.40 5.69
N ARG A 305 19.49 -23.13 4.93
CA ARG A 305 19.01 -24.29 4.15
C ARG A 305 18.45 -25.38 5.06
N SER A 306 19.13 -25.68 6.16
CA SER A 306 18.63 -26.62 7.17
C SER A 306 17.35 -26.12 7.83
N LYS A 307 17.27 -24.82 8.16
CA LYS A 307 16.08 -24.22 8.79
C LYS A 307 14.85 -24.25 7.88
N PHE A 308 15.02 -23.93 6.60
CA PHE A 308 13.95 -23.83 5.61
C PHE A 308 13.94 -25.03 4.64
N ALA A 309 14.34 -26.22 5.10
CA ALA A 309 14.54 -27.39 4.25
C ALA A 309 13.28 -27.77 3.43
N GLN A 310 12.08 -27.56 4.01
CA GLN A 310 10.82 -27.81 3.31
C GLN A 310 10.64 -26.87 2.11
N LEU A 311 10.91 -25.57 2.29
CA LEU A 311 10.88 -24.60 1.20
C LEU A 311 11.85 -24.97 0.07
N PHE A 312 13.09 -25.34 0.40
CA PHE A 312 14.09 -25.78 -0.60
C PHE A 312 13.63 -27.04 -1.35
N ALA A 313 13.02 -28.00 -0.66
CA ALA A 313 12.47 -29.20 -1.29
C ALA A 313 11.34 -28.86 -2.28
N VAL A 314 10.40 -27.98 -1.90
CA VAL A 314 9.31 -27.52 -2.77
C VAL A 314 9.85 -26.86 -4.04
N VAL A 315 10.82 -25.95 -3.89
CA VAL A 315 11.45 -25.27 -5.05
C VAL A 315 12.14 -26.28 -5.96
N ASN A 316 12.81 -27.29 -5.40
CA ASN A 316 13.48 -28.33 -6.18
C ASN A 316 12.51 -29.22 -6.97
N ILE A 317 11.34 -29.54 -6.42
CA ILE A 317 10.27 -30.27 -7.12
C ILE A 317 9.76 -29.44 -8.31
N LEU A 318 9.42 -28.17 -8.07
CA LEU A 318 8.91 -27.27 -9.12
C LEU A 318 9.96 -27.01 -10.22
N ARG A 319 11.25 -26.98 -9.86
CA ARG A 319 12.36 -26.91 -10.81
C ARG A 319 12.40 -28.13 -11.75
N ALA A 320 12.22 -29.33 -11.22
CA ALA A 320 12.22 -30.56 -12.00
C ALA A 320 11.04 -30.62 -13.00
N GLU A 321 9.83 -30.27 -12.53
CA GLU A 321 8.62 -30.22 -13.38
C GLU A 321 8.72 -29.19 -14.52
N SER A 322 9.46 -28.10 -14.30
CA SER A 322 9.70 -27.06 -15.31
C SER A 322 10.63 -27.58 -16.42
N GLY A 323 11.64 -28.37 -16.08
CA GLY A 323 12.59 -28.97 -17.03
C GLY A 323 11.97 -30.03 -17.95
N ASP A 324 11.05 -30.85 -17.42
CA ASP A 324 10.37 -31.88 -18.22
C ASP A 324 9.45 -31.30 -19.30
N LYS A 325 8.85 -30.12 -19.08
CA LYS A 325 8.04 -29.41 -20.09
C LYS A 325 8.90 -28.88 -21.25
N GLU A 326 10.13 -28.45 -20.98
CA GLU A 326 11.07 -28.03 -22.03
C GLU A 326 11.66 -29.22 -22.81
N GLN A 327 11.87 -30.37 -22.16
CA GLN A 327 12.34 -31.58 -22.85
C GLN A 327 11.25 -32.26 -23.69
N SER A 328 10.00 -32.29 -23.21
CA SER A 328 8.85 -32.86 -23.93
C SER A 328 8.47 -32.05 -25.19
N SER A 329 8.76 -30.74 -25.22
CA SER A 329 8.56 -29.93 -26.43
C SER A 329 9.66 -30.11 -27.49
N ARG A 330 10.84 -30.62 -27.11
CA ARG A 330 11.95 -30.90 -28.04
C ARG A 330 11.88 -32.28 -28.70
N THR A 331 11.13 -33.23 -28.15
CA THR A 331 11.00 -34.60 -28.70
C THR A 331 9.95 -34.77 -29.79
N LEU A 332 9.11 -33.77 -30.08
CA LEU A 332 8.10 -33.84 -31.15
C LEU A 332 8.55 -33.32 -32.52
N ARG A 333 9.79 -32.84 -32.66
CA ARG A 333 10.29 -32.22 -33.92
C ARG A 333 11.35 -33.01 -34.68
N GLY A 334 11.55 -34.28 -34.34
CA GLY A 334 12.66 -35.07 -34.86
C GLY A 334 12.31 -36.50 -35.23
N ASN A 335 11.26 -36.74 -36.02
CA ASN A 335 11.24 -37.95 -36.85
C ASN A 335 10.19 -37.90 -37.98
N ARG A 336 10.51 -37.30 -39.13
CA ARG A 336 9.87 -37.62 -40.41
C ARG A 336 10.90 -37.51 -41.53
N GLY A 337 11.77 -38.52 -41.60
CA GLY A 337 12.63 -38.81 -42.73
C GLY A 337 12.17 -40.09 -43.43
N SER A 338 11.66 -39.91 -44.66
CA SER A 338 11.74 -40.81 -45.82
C SER A 338 11.25 -42.25 -45.73
N SER A 339 10.15 -42.54 -46.44
CA SER A 339 10.07 -43.66 -47.38
C SER A 339 9.03 -43.37 -48.46
N ALA A 340 9.46 -43.47 -49.71
CA ALA A 340 8.70 -43.22 -50.93
C ALA A 340 7.96 -44.49 -51.40
N SER A 341 6.77 -44.33 -52.00
CA SER A 341 6.42 -44.88 -53.32
C SER A 341 4.92 -44.75 -53.62
N THR A 342 4.62 -43.99 -54.69
CA THR A 342 3.72 -44.32 -55.81
C THR A 342 2.32 -44.90 -55.55
N SER A 343 1.25 -44.15 -55.86
CA SER A 343 0.33 -44.46 -56.98
C SER A 343 -0.94 -43.57 -56.97
N MET A 344 -1.07 -42.78 -58.04
CA MET A 344 -2.26 -42.42 -58.83
C MET A 344 -3.69 -42.66 -58.29
N SER A 345 -4.48 -41.58 -58.45
CA SER A 345 -5.84 -41.53 -59.02
C SER A 345 -7.05 -41.99 -58.18
N LYS A 346 -7.88 -41.04 -57.75
CA LYS A 346 -9.19 -40.75 -58.40
C LYS A 346 -9.92 -39.60 -57.72
N ALA A 347 -10.37 -38.67 -58.56
CA ALA A 347 -11.39 -37.70 -58.26
C ALA A 347 -12.73 -38.40 -57.97
N ASN A 348 -13.54 -37.85 -57.05
CA ASN A 348 -14.93 -37.59 -57.40
C ASN A 348 -15.52 -36.47 -56.53
N ARG A 349 -16.04 -35.45 -57.20
CA ARG A 349 -16.98 -34.47 -56.66
C ARG A 349 -18.34 -35.17 -56.53
N HIS A 350 -19.02 -34.98 -55.40
CA HIS A 350 -20.47 -34.97 -55.42
C HIS A 350 -20.99 -33.80 -54.59
N LYS A 351 -21.87 -33.07 -55.26
CA LYS A 351 -22.65 -31.91 -54.86
C LYS A 351 -24.09 -32.41 -54.95
N ASP A 352 -24.93 -31.99 -54.00
CA ASP A 352 -26.39 -31.78 -54.07
C ASP A 352 -26.85 -31.70 -52.59
N GLU A 353 -27.32 -30.56 -52.08
CA GLU A 353 -28.69 -30.00 -52.27
C GLU A 353 -29.73 -31.04 -51.78
N ASP A 354 -30.62 -30.78 -50.81
CA ASP A 354 -31.53 -29.63 -50.71
C ASP A 354 -32.32 -29.71 -49.37
N LYS A 355 -32.75 -28.52 -48.87
CA LYS A 355 -34.04 -28.16 -48.22
C LYS A 355 -34.50 -28.86 -46.92
N ASP A 356 -35.14 -28.22 -45.95
CA ASP A 356 -35.81 -26.91 -45.80
C ASP A 356 -35.59 -26.37 -44.37
#